data_AF-A0A8T0KXD5-F1
#
_entry.id   AF-A0A8T0KXD5-F1
#
_cell.length_a   1.000
_cell.length_b   1.000
_cell.length_c   1.000
_cell.angle_alpha   90.00
_cell.angle_beta   90.00
_cell.angle_gamma   90.00
#
_symmetry.space_group_name_H-M   'P 1'
#
loop_
_entity.id
_entity.type
_entity.pdbx_description
1 polymer ?
#
loop_
_entity_poly.entity_id
_entity_poly.type
_entity_poly.pdbx_seq_one_letter_code
_entity_poly.pdbx_strand_id
1 'polypeptide(L)'
;MGGEGRNLFDETVNETSIGGEIGGFSMQRKILARGDASVEDEIADSVFVQSFIPKTLDDVENAQEDVQRITSWKDTKDLYYLTITGLKHDLSLTQSSQQKSKDDAEVQSDEDQDSESEDVDPADKKTARKEARKRKDNEKVKEEKREARKTKVPKALKKRKKKLAKARKTR
;
A
#
# COMPACT_ATOMS: atom_id res chain seq x y z
N MET A 1 10.37 21.01 18.93
CA MET A 1 9.14 21.70 18.49
C MET A 1 9.16 21.75 16.97
N GLY A 2 8.08 21.35 16.30
CA GLY A 2 7.97 21.46 14.84
C GLY A 2 7.19 22.74 14.51
N GLY A 3 7.76 23.59 13.66
CA GLY A 3 7.20 24.89 13.31
C GLY A 3 5.75 24.79 12.83
N GLU A 4 4.87 25.57 13.42
CA GLU A 4 3.43 25.48 13.20
C GLU A 4 3.04 25.86 11.75
N GLY A 5 3.87 26.64 11.05
CA GLY A 5 3.70 26.93 9.62
C GLY A 5 3.70 25.67 8.75
N ARG A 6 4.48 24.64 9.12
CA ARG A 6 4.44 23.34 8.45
C ARG A 6 3.13 22.60 8.68
N ASN A 7 2.58 22.67 9.89
CA ASN A 7 1.32 22.01 10.21
C ASN A 7 0.18 22.60 9.39
N LEU A 8 0.17 23.93 9.22
CA LEU A 8 -0.78 24.63 8.37
C LEU A 8 -0.63 24.23 6.90
N PHE A 9 0.62 24.11 6.41
CA PHE A 9 0.88 23.61 5.07
C PHE A 9 0.32 22.19 4.84
N ASP A 10 0.61 21.26 5.75
CA ASP A 10 0.18 19.87 5.63
C ASP A 10 -1.35 19.74 5.59
N GLU A 11 -2.05 20.53 6.37
CA GLU A 11 -3.52 20.58 6.36
C GLU A 11 -4.07 21.13 5.03
N THR A 12 -3.57 22.27 4.56
CA THR A 12 -4.05 22.91 3.32
C THR A 12 -3.85 22.03 2.08
N VAL A 13 -2.73 21.33 2.00
CA VAL A 13 -2.42 20.43 0.88
C VAL A 13 -3.33 19.19 0.89
N ASN A 14 -3.64 18.66 2.08
CA ASN A 14 -4.56 17.53 2.21
C ASN A 14 -6.02 17.94 1.89
N GLU A 15 -6.48 19.11 2.32
CA GLU A 15 -7.81 19.64 1.98
C GLU A 15 -7.99 19.87 0.47
N THR A 16 -6.97 20.46 -0.18
CA THR A 16 -7.00 20.74 -1.62
C THR A 16 -7.02 19.45 -2.46
N SER A 17 -6.35 18.39 -2.00
CA SER A 17 -6.33 17.09 -2.68
C SER A 17 -7.70 16.39 -2.66
N ILE A 18 -8.60 16.76 -1.76
CA ILE A 18 -9.95 16.17 -1.59
C ILE A 18 -11.03 16.95 -2.37
N GLY A 19 -10.67 18.04 -3.07
CA GLY A 19 -11.61 18.77 -3.93
C GLY A 19 -12.63 19.64 -3.19
N GLY A 20 -12.33 20.04 -1.94
CA GLY A 20 -13.15 20.96 -1.16
C GLY A 20 -12.79 22.43 -1.41
N GLU A 21 -13.79 23.25 -1.76
CA GLU A 21 -13.62 24.66 -2.18
C GLU A 21 -13.48 25.68 -1.03
N ILE A 22 -12.99 25.28 0.16
CA ILE A 22 -13.03 26.15 1.36
C ILE A 22 -11.73 26.05 2.20
N GLY A 23 -10.57 26.24 1.58
CA GLY A 23 -9.29 26.25 2.32
C GLY A 23 -8.83 27.64 2.82
N GLY A 24 -9.33 28.73 2.20
CA GLY A 24 -8.82 30.07 2.50
C GLY A 24 -9.26 30.62 3.86
N PHE A 25 -10.52 30.38 4.25
CA PHE A 25 -11.13 31.00 5.43
C PHE A 25 -10.73 30.31 6.75
N SER A 26 -10.56 28.98 6.73
CA SER A 26 -10.02 28.20 7.84
C SER A 26 -8.56 28.60 8.11
N MET A 27 -7.76 28.71 7.05
CA MET A 27 -6.36 29.13 7.12
C MET A 27 -6.21 30.54 7.73
N GLN A 28 -6.96 31.53 7.22
CA GLN A 28 -6.94 32.90 7.74
C GLN A 28 -7.31 32.95 9.23
N ARG A 29 -8.31 32.17 9.67
CA ARG A 29 -8.70 32.10 11.08
C ARG A 29 -7.60 31.49 11.95
N LYS A 30 -6.92 30.43 11.47
CA LYS A 30 -5.80 29.80 12.21
C LYS A 30 -4.60 30.74 12.33
N ILE A 31 -4.30 31.49 11.27
CA ILE A 31 -3.24 32.51 11.29
C ILE A 31 -3.58 33.60 12.32
N LEU A 32 -4.81 34.12 12.31
CA LEU A 32 -5.24 35.15 13.29
C LEU A 32 -5.28 34.63 14.74
N ALA A 33 -5.55 33.33 14.94
CA ALA A 33 -5.61 32.72 16.27
C ALA A 33 -4.22 32.40 16.85
N ARG A 34 -3.15 32.45 16.05
CA ARG A 34 -1.79 32.00 16.41
C ARG A 34 -1.08 32.92 17.42
N GLY A 35 -1.41 34.22 17.44
CA GLY A 35 -0.66 35.20 18.24
C GLY A 35 0.74 35.49 17.67
N ASP A 36 1.64 36.07 18.47
CA ASP A 36 3.00 36.43 18.04
C ASP A 36 3.87 35.18 17.80
N ALA A 37 4.48 35.09 16.61
CA ALA A 37 5.35 33.99 16.24
C ALA A 37 6.66 34.02 17.06
N SER A 38 7.12 32.86 17.52
CA SER A 38 8.43 32.76 18.17
C SER A 38 9.57 32.93 17.16
N VAL A 39 10.74 33.35 17.63
CA VAL A 39 11.94 33.51 16.78
C VAL A 39 12.29 32.21 16.05
N GLU A 40 12.13 31.06 16.70
CA GLU A 40 12.37 29.75 16.08
C GLU A 40 11.37 29.45 14.95
N ASP A 41 10.13 29.91 15.10
CA ASP A 41 9.08 29.73 14.09
C ASP A 41 9.32 30.64 12.88
N GLU A 42 9.77 31.88 13.10
CA GLU A 42 10.16 32.78 12.01
C GLU A 42 11.33 32.20 11.19
N ILE A 43 12.33 31.63 11.88
CA ILE A 43 13.44 30.95 11.22
C ILE A 43 12.96 29.74 10.45
N ALA A 44 12.10 28.90 11.05
CA ALA A 44 11.55 27.72 10.39
C ALA A 44 10.72 28.09 9.15
N ASP A 45 9.88 29.11 9.24
CA ASP A 45 9.05 29.60 8.14
C ASP A 45 9.93 30.16 7.01
N SER A 46 11.01 30.88 7.32
CA SER A 46 11.97 31.36 6.32
C SER A 46 12.69 30.21 5.61
N VAL A 47 13.18 29.21 6.37
CA VAL A 47 13.85 28.03 5.79
C VAL A 47 12.88 27.24 4.92
N PHE A 48 11.62 27.12 5.35
CA PHE A 48 10.57 26.43 4.60
C PHE A 48 10.26 27.11 3.26
N VAL A 49 10.10 28.44 3.24
CA VAL A 49 9.84 29.21 2.01
C VAL A 49 11.03 29.17 1.04
N GLN A 50 12.25 29.17 1.56
CA GLN A 50 13.46 29.08 0.73
C GLN A 50 13.73 27.66 0.23
N SER A 51 13.27 26.64 0.96
CA SER A 51 13.49 25.25 0.60
C SER A 51 12.69 24.87 -0.66
N PHE A 52 13.34 24.16 -1.58
CA PHE A 52 12.65 23.55 -2.70
C PHE A 52 11.92 22.29 -2.21
N ILE A 53 10.59 22.27 -2.38
CA ILE A 53 9.75 21.12 -2.01
C ILE A 53 9.29 20.44 -3.31
N PRO A 54 9.86 19.27 -3.67
CA PRO A 54 9.43 18.49 -4.83
C PRO A 54 7.93 18.18 -4.80
N LYS A 55 7.26 18.40 -5.93
CA LYS A 55 5.84 18.05 -6.09
C LYS A 55 5.64 16.62 -6.57
N THR A 56 6.61 16.10 -7.33
CA THR A 56 6.61 14.72 -7.84
C THR A 56 7.79 13.95 -7.28
N LEU A 57 7.70 12.61 -7.27
CA LEU A 57 8.82 11.76 -6.83
C LEU A 57 10.00 11.78 -7.82
N ASP A 58 9.76 12.14 -9.09
CA ASP A 58 10.81 12.25 -10.10
C ASP A 58 11.77 13.42 -9.80
N ASP A 59 11.28 14.45 -9.10
CA ASP A 59 12.06 15.63 -8.72
C ASP A 59 12.84 15.44 -7.39
N VAL A 60 12.76 14.26 -6.76
CA VAL A 60 13.43 13.97 -5.48
C VAL A 60 14.80 13.35 -5.73
N GLU A 61 15.88 14.06 -5.34
CA GLU A 61 17.26 13.64 -5.60
C GLU A 61 17.65 12.33 -4.89
N ASN A 62 17.25 12.13 -3.62
CA ASN A 62 17.68 11.02 -2.77
C ASN A 62 16.56 10.07 -2.35
N ALA A 63 15.55 9.85 -3.22
CA ALA A 63 14.37 9.06 -2.88
C ALA A 63 14.69 7.65 -2.34
N GLN A 64 15.75 7.01 -2.82
CA GLN A 64 16.15 5.67 -2.37
C GLN A 64 16.65 5.67 -0.92
N GLU A 65 17.43 6.67 -0.52
CA GLU A 65 17.92 6.79 0.85
C GLU A 65 16.77 7.09 1.80
N ASP A 66 15.81 7.90 1.35
CA ASP A 66 14.63 8.28 2.14
C ASP A 66 13.76 7.08 2.48
N VAL A 67 13.58 6.15 1.54
CA VAL A 67 12.90 4.87 1.80
C VAL A 67 13.62 4.06 2.88
N GLN A 68 14.97 4.06 2.88
CA GLN A 68 15.73 3.40 3.94
C GLN A 68 15.57 4.10 5.28
N ARG A 69 15.52 5.44 5.31
CA ARG A 69 15.26 6.21 6.54
C ARG A 69 13.88 5.89 7.13
N ILE A 70 12.86 5.83 6.29
CA ILE A 70 11.50 5.43 6.67
C ILE A 70 11.48 3.99 7.23
N THR A 71 12.15 3.06 6.54
CA THR A 71 12.19 1.64 6.93
C THR A 71 13.01 1.40 8.19
N SER A 72 14.06 2.20 8.40
CA SER A 72 14.91 2.15 9.60
C SER A 72 14.32 2.91 10.80
N TRP A 73 13.07 3.37 10.71
CA TRP A 73 12.36 4.12 11.75
C TRP A 73 13.09 5.38 12.21
N LYS A 74 13.90 5.96 11.33
CA LYS A 74 14.60 7.21 11.58
C LYS A 74 13.66 8.39 11.31
N ASP A 75 13.96 9.56 11.89
CA ASP A 75 13.12 10.76 11.76
C ASP A 75 12.79 11.07 10.29
N THR A 76 11.51 10.98 9.94
CA THR A 76 10.94 11.30 8.61
C THR A 76 10.46 12.75 8.53
N LYS A 77 10.66 13.53 9.60
CA LYS A 77 10.17 14.90 9.72
C LYS A 77 10.75 15.80 8.64
N ASP A 78 11.94 15.57 8.13
CA ASP A 78 12.52 16.49 7.12
C ASP A 78 12.00 16.23 5.69
N LEU A 79 11.18 15.20 5.51
CA LEU A 79 10.67 14.81 4.19
C LEU A 79 9.34 15.53 3.90
N TYR A 80 9.41 16.78 3.44
CA TYR A 80 8.23 17.63 3.19
C TYR A 80 7.36 17.13 2.02
N TYR A 81 7.95 16.47 1.02
CA TYR A 81 7.25 15.99 -0.17
C TYR A 81 6.28 14.83 0.10
N LEU A 82 6.37 14.16 1.25
CA LEU A 82 5.46 13.05 1.64
C LEU A 82 4.01 13.53 1.74
N THR A 83 3.81 14.78 2.17
CA THR A 83 2.51 15.41 2.27
C THR A 83 1.90 15.63 0.88
N ILE A 84 2.64 16.27 -0.02
CA ILE A 84 2.13 16.63 -1.36
C ILE A 84 1.86 15.37 -2.20
N THR A 85 2.73 14.37 -2.09
CA THR A 85 2.60 13.10 -2.81
C THR A 85 1.55 12.16 -2.19
N GLY A 86 0.97 12.51 -1.05
CA GLY A 86 0.02 11.67 -0.30
C GLY A 86 0.65 10.44 0.37
N LEU A 87 1.97 10.27 0.25
CA LEU A 87 2.70 9.12 0.79
C LEU A 87 2.70 9.10 2.32
N LYS A 88 2.59 10.27 2.97
CA LYS A 88 2.54 10.39 4.44
C LYS A 88 1.41 9.54 5.05
N HIS A 89 0.24 9.53 4.41
CA HIS A 89 -0.92 8.79 4.88
C HIS A 89 -0.74 7.27 4.72
N ASP A 90 -0.22 6.82 3.56
CA ASP A 90 0.04 5.39 3.28
C ASP A 90 1.05 4.78 4.27
N LEU A 91 2.09 5.55 4.63
CA LEU A 91 3.06 5.14 5.64
C LEU A 91 2.44 5.04 7.04
N SER A 92 1.53 5.95 7.40
CA SER A 92 0.85 5.89 8.70
C SER A 92 -0.09 4.68 8.83
N LEU A 93 -0.83 4.34 7.76
CA LEU A 93 -1.73 3.17 7.73
C LEU A 93 -0.97 1.86 7.86
N THR A 94 0.19 1.76 7.20
CA THR A 94 1.02 0.54 7.24
C THR A 94 1.74 0.38 8.58
N GLN A 95 2.04 1.46 9.29
CA GLN A 95 2.66 1.40 10.62
C GLN A 95 1.67 0.96 11.71
N SER A 96 0.40 1.37 11.67
CA SER A 96 -0.58 0.98 12.69
C SER A 96 -0.92 -0.51 12.67
N SER A 97 -0.77 -1.19 11.52
CA SER A 97 -1.05 -2.63 11.41
C SER A 97 0.08 -3.50 11.97
N GLN A 98 1.31 -3.00 12.08
CA GLN A 98 2.47 -3.77 12.55
C GLN A 98 2.67 -3.77 14.08
N GLN A 99 2.05 -2.83 14.82
CA GLN A 99 2.24 -2.70 16.27
C GLN A 99 1.32 -3.58 17.14
N LYS A 100 0.33 -4.31 16.59
CA LYS A 100 -0.56 -5.23 17.34
C LYS A 100 -0.03 -6.67 17.42
N SER A 101 1.20 -6.88 17.87
CA SER A 101 1.71 -8.26 18.07
C SER A 101 2.65 -8.42 19.27
N LYS A 102 2.35 -7.78 20.40
CA LYS A 102 2.91 -8.17 21.70
C LYS A 102 2.16 -7.50 22.86
N ASP A 103 1.17 -8.18 23.43
CA ASP A 103 1.08 -8.49 24.87
C ASP A 103 -0.27 -9.14 25.23
N ASP A 104 -0.18 -10.04 26.20
CA ASP A 104 -1.21 -10.63 27.06
C ASP A 104 -2.21 -11.67 26.51
N ALA A 105 -1.93 -12.91 26.90
CA ALA A 105 -2.89 -13.99 27.06
C ALA A 105 -3.37 -14.01 28.51
N GLU A 106 -4.67 -14.22 28.74
CA GLU A 106 -5.29 -15.14 29.73
C GLU A 106 -6.84 -14.88 29.79
N VAL A 107 -7.56 -15.74 29.05
CA VAL A 107 -8.86 -16.42 29.32
C VAL A 107 -10.07 -15.72 30.00
N GLN A 108 -11.25 -15.71 29.33
CA GLN A 108 -12.39 -16.65 29.55
C GLN A 108 -13.66 -16.27 28.74
N SER A 109 -14.22 -17.28 28.05
CA SER A 109 -15.65 -17.65 27.77
C SER A 109 -16.74 -16.55 27.74
N ASP A 110 -17.73 -16.55 26.84
CA ASP A 110 -18.45 -17.64 26.19
C ASP A 110 -19.38 -17.09 25.07
N GLU A 111 -19.93 -18.02 24.29
CA GLU A 111 -21.19 -17.93 23.52
C GLU A 111 -21.23 -17.28 22.12
N ASP A 112 -21.52 -18.19 21.18
CA ASP A 112 -21.86 -18.08 19.77
C ASP A 112 -22.92 -17.02 19.41
N GLN A 113 -22.70 -16.29 18.32
CA GLN A 113 -23.75 -16.16 17.30
C GLN A 113 -23.22 -15.79 15.90
N ASP A 114 -23.64 -16.65 14.98
CA ASP A 114 -23.64 -16.63 13.52
C ASP A 114 -24.04 -15.29 12.88
N SER A 115 -23.29 -14.90 11.83
CA SER A 115 -23.72 -14.32 10.55
C SER A 115 -22.86 -13.15 10.03
N GLU A 116 -22.05 -13.48 9.01
CA GLU A 116 -21.87 -12.74 7.75
C GLU A 116 -21.66 -11.21 7.78
N SER A 117 -20.39 -10.77 7.69
CA SER A 117 -19.91 -9.84 6.64
C SER A 117 -18.41 -9.54 6.85
N GLU A 118 -17.56 -9.97 5.92
CA GLU A 118 -16.13 -9.67 5.97
C GLU A 118 -15.84 -8.29 5.33
N ASP A 119 -15.31 -7.35 6.11
CA ASP A 119 -14.63 -6.17 5.55
C ASP A 119 -13.30 -5.92 6.29
N VAL A 120 -12.21 -6.33 5.65
CA VAL A 120 -10.83 -6.22 6.12
C VAL A 120 -10.06 -5.14 5.35
N ASP A 121 -9.15 -4.48 6.06
CA ASP A 121 -8.24 -3.39 5.70
C ASP A 121 -7.44 -3.53 4.37
N PRO A 122 -7.01 -2.41 3.73
CA PRO A 122 -6.55 -2.36 2.33
C PRO A 122 -5.06 -2.63 2.03
N ALA A 123 -4.18 -2.85 3.02
CA ALA A 123 -2.76 -3.14 2.80
C ALA A 123 -2.39 -4.64 2.78
N ASP A 124 -3.14 -5.48 3.51
CA ASP A 124 -3.10 -6.94 3.32
C ASP A 124 -3.69 -7.35 1.96
N LYS A 125 -4.49 -6.47 1.33
CA LYS A 125 -5.08 -6.71 0.00
C LYS A 125 -4.05 -6.80 -1.11
N LYS A 126 -2.82 -6.28 -1.04
CA LYS A 126 -1.85 -6.41 -2.16
C LYS A 126 -1.06 -7.72 -2.14
N THR A 127 -0.61 -8.17 -0.98
CA THR A 127 0.05 -9.48 -0.77
C THR A 127 -0.98 -10.60 -0.82
N ALA A 128 -2.15 -10.45 -0.20
CA ALA A 128 -3.26 -11.40 -0.33
C ALA A 128 -3.85 -11.42 -1.75
N ARG A 129 -3.88 -10.31 -2.51
CA ARG A 129 -4.28 -10.33 -3.94
C ARG A 129 -3.20 -10.93 -4.84
N LYS A 130 -1.91 -10.74 -4.55
CA LYS A 130 -0.82 -11.39 -5.30
C LYS A 130 -0.78 -12.90 -5.01
N GLU A 131 -1.02 -13.29 -3.76
CA GLU A 131 -1.12 -14.68 -3.36
C GLU A 131 -2.42 -15.33 -3.84
N ALA A 132 -3.56 -14.64 -3.78
CA ALA A 132 -4.83 -15.11 -4.34
C ALA A 132 -4.80 -15.18 -5.87
N ARG A 133 -4.11 -14.26 -6.56
CA ARG A 133 -3.82 -14.39 -8.00
C ARG A 133 -2.95 -15.62 -8.27
N LYS A 134 -1.86 -15.80 -7.52
CA LYS A 134 -1.00 -17.00 -7.62
C LYS A 134 -1.76 -18.30 -7.33
N ARG A 135 -2.68 -18.32 -6.36
CA ARG A 135 -3.52 -19.49 -6.03
C ARG A 135 -4.55 -19.76 -7.14
N LYS A 136 -5.27 -18.73 -7.62
CA LYS A 136 -6.21 -18.84 -8.76
C LYS A 136 -5.52 -19.28 -10.04
N ASP A 137 -4.33 -18.78 -10.34
CA ASP A 137 -3.58 -19.17 -11.54
C ASP A 137 -3.07 -20.61 -11.44
N ASN A 138 -2.60 -21.04 -10.26
CA ASN A 138 -2.22 -22.44 -10.02
C ASN A 138 -3.41 -23.41 -10.08
N GLU A 139 -4.59 -22.97 -9.63
CA GLU A 139 -5.82 -23.77 -9.69
C GLU A 139 -6.30 -23.94 -11.14
N LYS A 140 -6.36 -22.85 -11.92
CA LYS A 140 -6.66 -22.89 -13.36
C LYS A 140 -5.71 -23.83 -14.12
N VAL A 141 -4.40 -23.74 -13.84
CA VAL A 141 -3.40 -24.64 -14.45
C VAL A 141 -3.62 -26.10 -14.05
N LYS A 142 -4.07 -26.38 -12.82
CA LYS A 142 -4.39 -27.74 -12.36
C LYS A 142 -5.69 -28.26 -12.95
N GLU A 143 -6.70 -27.42 -13.12
CA GLU A 143 -8.00 -27.76 -13.71
C GLU A 143 -7.87 -28.02 -15.21
N GLU A 144 -7.16 -27.16 -15.94
CA GLU A 144 -6.84 -27.34 -17.37
C GLU A 144 -6.03 -28.63 -17.59
N LYS A 145 -5.04 -28.93 -16.72
CA LYS A 145 -4.30 -30.20 -16.78
C LYS A 145 -5.16 -31.41 -16.43
N ARG A 146 -6.17 -31.27 -15.56
CA ARG A 146 -7.14 -32.34 -15.25
C ARG A 146 -8.06 -32.57 -16.44
N GLU A 147 -8.54 -31.53 -17.09
CA GLU A 147 -9.37 -31.61 -18.28
C GLU A 147 -8.60 -32.20 -19.48
N ALA A 148 -7.36 -31.76 -19.71
CA ALA A 148 -6.47 -32.35 -20.73
C ALA A 148 -6.10 -33.81 -20.44
N ARG A 149 -6.14 -34.25 -19.17
CA ARG A 149 -6.00 -35.68 -18.82
C ARG A 149 -7.26 -36.48 -19.12
N LYS A 150 -8.45 -35.88 -19.08
CA LYS A 150 -9.74 -36.54 -19.42
C LYS A 150 -9.85 -36.85 -20.91
N THR A 151 -9.39 -35.94 -21.78
CA THR A 151 -9.46 -36.11 -23.25
C THR A 151 -8.28 -36.88 -23.83
N LYS A 152 -7.26 -37.18 -23.02
CA LYS A 152 -6.06 -37.90 -23.46
C LYS A 152 -6.39 -39.31 -23.91
N VAL A 153 -6.02 -39.64 -25.14
CA VAL A 153 -6.19 -40.98 -25.70
C VAL A 153 -5.50 -42.01 -24.79
N PRO A 154 -6.25 -43.01 -24.28
CA PRO A 154 -5.71 -44.07 -23.44
C PRO A 154 -4.47 -44.73 -24.08
N LYS A 155 -3.48 -45.04 -23.25
CA LYS A 155 -2.17 -45.57 -23.70
C LYS A 155 -2.31 -46.82 -24.56
N ALA A 156 -3.29 -47.69 -24.26
CA ALA A 156 -3.60 -48.88 -25.04
C ALA A 156 -4.03 -48.54 -26.49
N LEU A 157 -4.91 -47.55 -26.66
CA LEU A 157 -5.37 -47.10 -27.97
C LEU A 157 -4.25 -46.38 -28.76
N LYS A 158 -3.42 -45.57 -28.09
CA LYS A 158 -2.22 -44.97 -28.69
C LYS A 158 -1.22 -46.03 -29.16
N LYS A 159 -0.97 -47.07 -28.37
CA LYS A 159 -0.11 -48.21 -28.74
C LYS A 159 -0.68 -48.99 -29.92
N ARG A 160 -1.99 -49.27 -29.93
CA ARG A 160 -2.66 -49.98 -31.02
C ARG A 160 -2.58 -49.22 -32.35
N LYS A 161 -2.88 -47.92 -32.35
CA LYS A 161 -2.72 -47.05 -33.53
C LYS A 161 -1.27 -47.05 -34.05
N LYS A 162 -0.27 -46.96 -33.16
CA LYS A 162 1.15 -47.00 -33.56
C LYS A 162 1.55 -48.35 -34.17
N LYS A 163 1.07 -49.48 -33.62
CA LYS A 163 1.33 -50.82 -34.19
C LYS A 163 0.74 -50.96 -35.59
N LEU A 164 -0.52 -50.56 -35.78
CA LEU A 164 -1.19 -50.60 -37.07
C LEU A 164 -0.53 -49.67 -38.11
N ALA A 165 -0.13 -48.47 -37.71
CA ALA A 165 0.60 -47.56 -38.58
C ALA A 165 1.97 -48.12 -39.00
N LYS A 166 2.68 -48.81 -38.09
CA LYS A 166 3.97 -49.46 -38.40
C LYS A 166 3.80 -50.63 -39.38
N ALA A 167 2.78 -51.46 -39.19
CA ALA A 167 2.47 -52.58 -40.08
C ALA A 167 2.05 -52.13 -41.50
N ARG A 168 1.37 -50.99 -41.61
CA ARG A 168 1.00 -50.39 -42.91
C ARG A 168 2.18 -49.79 -43.68
N LYS A 169 3.28 -49.45 -43.00
CA LYS A 169 4.48 -48.88 -43.63
C LYS A 169 5.48 -49.95 -44.09
N THR A 170 5.24 -51.21 -43.73
CA THR A 170 6.07 -52.37 -44.08
C THR A 170 5.36 -53.33 -45.04
N ARG A 171 4.36 -52.85 -45.78
CA ARG A 171 3.66 -53.59 -46.84
C ARG A 171 3.83 -52.86 -48.16
#